data_AF-A0A8S3JH28-F1
#
_entry.id   AF-A0A8S3JH28-F1
#
_cell.length_a   1.000
_cell.length_b   1.000
_cell.length_c   1.000
_cell.angle_alpha   90.00
_cell.angle_beta   90.00
_cell.angle_gamma   90.00
#
_symmetry.space_group_name_H-M   'P 1'
#
loop_
_entity.id
_entity.type
_entity.pdbx_description
1 polymer ?
#
loop_
_entity_poly.entity_id
_entity_poly.type
_entity_poly.pdbx_seq_one_letter_code
_entity_poly.pdbx_strand_id
1 'polypeptide(L)'
;MSAPNTKQIKLDEAEMQKAFEVIGDVQNEIDRLNEQASEEILQVEQKYNKLRQPNYKKRSDLISKIPSFWISVFLNHPQLSSYLDQNDENILQYLKRVDVEEHDDIKSGYRIKFTFDTNPYFENDVIVKEFSVTESSETTCKSTTLRWKNV
;
A
#
# COMPACT_ATOMS: atom_id res chain seq x y z
N MET A 1 -50.03 -33.37 13.98
CA MET A 1 -48.85 -33.73 13.16
C MET A 1 -47.63 -33.36 13.98
N SER A 2 -46.90 -34.35 14.50
CA SER A 2 -45.73 -34.14 15.35
C SER A 2 -44.52 -33.79 14.50
N ALA A 3 -43.77 -32.75 14.88
CA ALA A 3 -42.54 -32.34 14.20
C ALA A 3 -41.50 -33.48 14.23
N PRO A 4 -40.66 -33.65 13.18
CA PRO A 4 -39.61 -34.65 13.20
C PRO A 4 -38.61 -34.31 14.32
N ASN A 5 -38.43 -35.26 15.22
CA ASN A 5 -37.49 -35.21 16.31
C ASN A 5 -36.06 -35.25 15.72
N THR A 6 -35.39 -34.10 15.62
CA THR A 6 -33.99 -34.03 15.24
C THR A 6 -33.19 -34.75 16.32
N LYS A 7 -32.75 -35.99 16.04
CA LYS A 7 -31.82 -36.71 16.91
C LYS A 7 -30.55 -35.88 17.05
N GLN A 8 -30.39 -35.23 18.20
CA GLN A 8 -29.13 -34.61 18.59
C GLN A 8 -28.15 -35.75 18.88
N ILE A 9 -27.29 -36.06 17.91
CA ILE A 9 -26.20 -37.02 18.12
C ILE A 9 -25.26 -36.36 19.13
N LYS A 10 -25.29 -36.82 20.38
CA LYS A 10 -24.29 -36.46 21.38
C LYS A 10 -23.07 -37.36 21.14
N LEU A 11 -22.04 -36.79 20.54
CA LEU A 11 -20.71 -37.40 20.55
C LEU A 11 -20.23 -37.53 21.99
N ASP A 12 -19.54 -38.63 22.31
CA ASP A 12 -18.89 -38.72 23.61
C ASP A 12 -17.66 -37.79 23.67
N GLU A 13 -17.16 -37.53 24.88
CA GLU A 13 -16.06 -36.58 25.10
C GLU A 13 -14.77 -37.02 24.39
N ALA A 14 -14.52 -38.32 24.26
CA ALA A 14 -13.34 -38.86 23.60
C ALA A 14 -13.45 -38.75 22.07
N GLU A 15 -14.63 -38.98 21.52
CA GLU A 15 -14.95 -38.77 20.10
C GLU A 15 -14.85 -37.29 19.73
N MET A 16 -15.34 -36.39 20.59
CA MET A 16 -15.18 -34.95 20.40
C MET A 16 -13.71 -34.54 20.42
N GLN A 17 -12.93 -35.01 21.40
CA GLN A 17 -11.51 -34.69 21.50
C GLN A 17 -10.75 -35.14 20.25
N LYS A 18 -11.00 -36.37 19.78
CA LYS A 18 -10.39 -36.89 18.56
C LYS A 18 -10.80 -36.09 17.32
N ALA A 19 -12.06 -35.65 17.24
CA ALA A 19 -12.53 -34.80 16.15
C ALA A 19 -11.81 -33.44 16.14
N PHE A 20 -11.60 -32.83 17.32
CA PHE A 20 -10.84 -31.57 17.42
C PHE A 20 -9.37 -31.73 17.00
N GLU A 21 -8.73 -32.84 17.37
CA GLU A 21 -7.35 -33.14 16.92
C GLU A 21 -7.26 -33.24 15.41
N VAL A 22 -8.16 -34.01 14.77
CA VAL A 22 -8.19 -34.13 13.31
C VAL A 22 -8.51 -32.80 12.63
N ILE A 23 -9.43 -32.00 13.19
CA ILE A 23 -9.71 -30.65 12.68
C ILE A 23 -8.46 -29.76 12.79
N GLY A 24 -7.72 -29.85 13.90
CA GLY A 24 -6.46 -29.14 14.10
C GLY A 24 -5.41 -29.50 13.04
N ASP A 25 -5.26 -30.79 12.73
CA ASP A 25 -4.35 -31.27 11.69
C ASP A 25 -4.74 -30.73 10.30
N VAL A 26 -6.05 -30.71 9.98
CA VAL A 26 -6.55 -30.13 8.73
C VAL A 26 -6.30 -28.63 8.68
N GLN A 27 -6.52 -27.91 9.79
CA GLN A 27 -6.27 -26.46 9.85
C GLN A 27 -4.79 -26.14 9.64
N ASN A 28 -3.89 -26.94 10.23
CA ASN A 28 -2.44 -26.79 10.02
C ASN A 28 -2.06 -26.94 8.53
N GLU A 29 -2.71 -27.85 7.81
CA GLU A 29 -2.45 -28.02 6.38
C GLU A 29 -3.01 -26.86 5.54
N ILE A 30 -4.19 -26.33 5.90
CA ILE A 30 -4.75 -25.11 5.30
C ILE A 30 -3.79 -23.94 5.50
N ASP A 31 -3.26 -23.76 6.71
CA ASP A 31 -2.35 -22.67 7.04
C ASP A 31 -1.04 -22.76 6.24
N ARG A 32 -0.49 -23.97 6.06
CA ARG A 32 0.67 -24.21 5.18
C ARG A 32 0.39 -23.84 3.73
N LEU A 33 -0.77 -24.21 3.18
CA LEU A 33 -1.15 -23.85 1.82
C LEU A 33 -1.30 -22.33 1.66
N ASN A 34 -1.86 -21.65 2.67
CA ASN A 34 -1.97 -20.20 2.68
C ASN A 34 -0.59 -19.51 2.73
N GLU A 35 0.35 -20.04 3.49
CA GLU A 35 1.73 -19.56 3.56
C GLU A 35 2.43 -19.70 2.20
N GLN A 36 2.35 -20.89 1.58
CA GLN A 36 2.91 -21.14 0.24
C GLN A 36 2.31 -20.20 -0.82
N ALA A 37 0.99 -20.04 -0.84
CA ALA A 37 0.33 -19.11 -1.75
C ALA A 37 0.81 -17.66 -1.52
N SER A 38 0.98 -17.27 -0.25
CA SER A 38 1.47 -15.94 0.11
C SER A 38 2.91 -15.69 -0.30
N GLU A 39 3.76 -16.72 -0.33
CA GLU A 39 5.13 -16.65 -0.84
C GLU A 39 5.17 -16.56 -2.37
N GLU A 40 4.38 -17.38 -3.07
CA GLU A 40 4.31 -17.35 -4.53
C GLU A 40 3.81 -16.00 -5.05
N ILE A 41 2.76 -15.44 -4.44
CA ILE A 41 2.26 -14.09 -4.75
C ILE A 41 3.36 -13.05 -4.56
N LEU A 42 4.10 -13.13 -3.45
CA LEU A 42 5.19 -12.19 -3.16
C LEU A 42 6.29 -12.27 -4.22
N GLN A 43 6.70 -13.48 -4.65
CA GLN A 43 7.70 -13.66 -5.70
C GLN A 43 7.24 -13.09 -7.05
N VAL A 44 5.97 -13.32 -7.41
CA VAL A 44 5.38 -12.76 -8.64
C VAL A 44 5.41 -11.23 -8.58
N GLU A 45 4.93 -10.64 -7.51
CA GLU A 45 4.87 -9.19 -7.37
C GLU A 45 6.29 -8.56 -7.34
N GLN A 46 7.26 -9.17 -6.66
CA GLN A 46 8.67 -8.73 -6.70
C GLN A 46 9.24 -8.74 -8.12
N LYS A 47 8.97 -9.81 -8.89
CA LYS A 47 9.39 -9.92 -10.28
C LYS A 47 8.78 -8.79 -11.12
N TYR A 48 7.47 -8.60 -11.04
CA TYR A 48 6.79 -7.59 -11.85
C TYR A 48 7.11 -6.17 -11.42
N ASN A 49 7.38 -5.90 -10.15
CA ASN A 49 7.91 -4.61 -9.71
C ASN A 49 9.21 -4.26 -10.41
N LYS A 50 10.19 -5.17 -10.42
CA LYS A 50 11.46 -4.95 -11.13
C LYS A 50 11.26 -4.71 -12.63
N LEU A 51 10.32 -5.42 -13.26
CA LEU A 51 9.97 -5.23 -14.68
C LEU A 51 9.23 -3.90 -14.94
N ARG A 52 8.43 -3.41 -13.98
CA ARG A 52 7.70 -2.13 -14.05
C ARG A 52 8.64 -0.92 -13.88
N GLN A 53 9.68 -1.03 -13.06
CA GLN A 53 10.61 0.09 -12.75
C GLN A 53 11.18 0.83 -13.98
N PRO A 54 11.76 0.19 -15.02
CA PRO A 54 12.28 0.92 -16.18
C PRO A 54 11.18 1.66 -16.95
N ASN A 55 9.97 1.10 -17.00
CA ASN A 55 8.82 1.73 -17.65
C ASN A 55 8.30 2.92 -16.84
N TYR A 56 8.25 2.81 -15.51
CA TYR A 56 7.92 3.94 -14.64
C TYR A 56 8.93 5.07 -14.76
N LYS A 57 10.24 4.75 -14.78
CA LYS A 57 11.28 5.75 -15.02
C LYS A 57 11.10 6.44 -16.38
N LYS A 58 10.94 5.67 -17.45
CA LYS A 58 10.73 6.21 -18.80
C LYS A 58 9.49 7.10 -18.87
N ARG A 59 8.37 6.68 -18.27
CA ARG A 59 7.14 7.48 -18.19
C ARG A 59 7.38 8.77 -17.43
N SER A 60 8.08 8.71 -16.31
CA SER A 60 8.38 9.87 -15.48
C SER A 60 9.25 10.89 -16.22
N ASP A 61 10.30 10.44 -16.92
CA ASP A 61 11.18 11.29 -17.73
C ASP A 61 10.44 11.94 -18.94
N LEU A 62 9.37 11.32 -19.43
CA LEU A 62 8.49 11.91 -20.46
C LEU A 62 7.52 12.93 -19.86
N ILE A 63 6.89 12.59 -18.74
CA ILE A 63 5.97 13.48 -18.00
C ILE A 63 6.69 14.76 -17.58
N SER A 64 7.95 14.70 -17.14
CA SER A 64 8.71 15.88 -16.71
C SER A 64 8.96 16.91 -17.82
N LYS A 65 8.67 16.57 -19.09
CA LYS A 65 8.75 17.48 -20.23
C LYS A 65 7.42 18.17 -20.54
N ILE A 66 6.33 17.77 -19.88
CA ILE A 66 5.00 18.35 -20.04
C ILE A 66 4.81 19.36 -18.91
N PRO A 67 4.79 20.68 -19.20
CA PRO A 67 4.58 21.69 -18.18
C PRO A 67 3.26 21.48 -17.44
N SER A 68 3.26 21.73 -16.13
CA SER A 68 2.08 21.69 -15.27
C SER A 68 1.33 20.35 -15.23
N PHE A 69 1.93 19.24 -15.70
CA PHE A 69 1.25 17.95 -15.76
C PHE A 69 0.67 17.52 -14.41
N TRP A 70 1.48 17.51 -13.36
CA TRP A 70 1.05 16.98 -12.06
C TRP A 70 0.01 17.86 -11.37
N ILE A 71 0.18 19.19 -11.36
CA ILE A 71 -0.85 20.09 -10.82
C ILE A 71 -2.17 19.91 -11.58
N SER A 72 -2.14 19.78 -12.91
CA SER A 72 -3.34 19.48 -13.68
C SER A 72 -3.96 18.13 -13.28
N VAL A 73 -3.16 17.09 -13.08
CA VAL A 73 -3.67 15.79 -12.61
C VAL A 73 -4.36 15.91 -11.25
N PHE A 74 -3.73 16.59 -10.28
CA PHE A 74 -4.30 16.75 -8.94
C PHE A 74 -5.60 17.56 -8.94
N LEU A 75 -5.66 18.67 -9.69
CA LEU A 75 -6.85 19.53 -9.75
C LEU A 75 -8.01 18.91 -10.53
N ASN A 76 -7.73 18.04 -11.49
CA ASN A 76 -8.77 17.34 -12.25
C ASN A 76 -9.22 16.02 -11.58
N HIS A 77 -8.54 15.55 -10.54
CA HIS A 77 -8.94 14.32 -9.85
C HIS A 77 -10.04 14.62 -8.81
N PRO A 78 -11.26 14.05 -8.93
CA PRO A 78 -12.44 14.47 -8.15
C PRO A 78 -12.27 14.44 -6.63
N GLN A 79 -11.49 13.49 -6.11
CA GLN A 79 -11.25 13.37 -4.68
C GLN A 79 -10.01 14.12 -4.21
N LEU A 80 -9.03 14.39 -5.09
CA LEU A 80 -7.79 15.00 -4.64
C LEU A 80 -7.90 16.53 -4.67
N SER A 81 -8.61 17.08 -5.66
CA SER A 81 -8.84 18.51 -5.78
C SER A 81 -9.56 19.10 -4.56
N SER A 82 -10.45 18.35 -3.92
CA SER A 82 -11.15 18.81 -2.71
C SER A 82 -10.25 19.00 -1.49
N TYR A 83 -9.02 18.48 -1.51
CA TYR A 83 -8.05 18.67 -0.43
C TYR A 83 -7.10 19.85 -0.68
N LEU A 84 -7.18 20.50 -1.84
CA LEU A 84 -6.24 21.54 -2.25
C LEU A 84 -6.89 22.90 -2.15
N ASP A 85 -6.20 23.83 -1.49
CA ASP A 85 -6.58 25.24 -1.50
C ASP A 85 -5.74 26.05 -2.50
N GLN A 86 -5.99 27.36 -2.56
CA GLN A 86 -5.28 28.24 -3.49
C GLN A 86 -3.77 28.33 -3.20
N ASN A 87 -3.33 28.15 -1.96
CA ASN A 87 -1.92 28.14 -1.60
C ASN A 87 -1.25 26.85 -2.05
N ASP A 88 -1.93 25.71 -1.85
CA ASP A 88 -1.46 24.42 -2.35
C ASP A 88 -1.31 24.42 -3.86
N GLU A 89 -2.26 25.01 -4.59
CA GLU A 89 -2.15 25.20 -6.04
C GLU A 89 -0.86 25.93 -6.43
N ASN A 90 -0.53 27.03 -5.74
CA ASN A 90 0.69 27.79 -6.02
C ASN A 90 1.97 27.00 -5.73
N ILE A 91 1.97 26.18 -4.67
CA ILE A 91 3.09 25.27 -4.34
C ILE A 91 3.21 24.18 -5.42
N LEU A 92 2.09 23.58 -5.83
CA LEU A 92 2.04 22.49 -6.80
C LEU A 92 2.46 22.92 -8.20
N GLN A 93 2.52 24.21 -8.52
CA GLN A 93 3.13 24.70 -9.76
C GLN A 93 4.59 24.28 -9.89
N TYR A 94 5.28 24.09 -8.75
CA TYR A 94 6.68 23.65 -8.71
C TYR A 94 6.81 22.12 -8.63
N LEU A 95 5.71 21.36 -8.60
CA LEU A 95 5.73 19.90 -8.54
C LEU A 95 6.11 19.32 -9.91
N LYS A 96 7.30 18.74 -9.96
CA LYS A 96 7.89 18.18 -11.19
C LYS A 96 7.62 16.71 -11.36
N ARG A 97 7.62 15.95 -10.27
CA ARG A 97 7.57 14.50 -10.32
C ARG A 97 6.85 13.93 -9.10
N VAL A 98 6.02 12.93 -9.35
CA VAL A 98 5.44 12.06 -8.32
C VAL A 98 5.89 10.64 -8.62
N ASP A 99 6.54 10.01 -7.65
CA ASP A 99 6.91 8.60 -7.69
C ASP A 99 6.23 7.85 -6.55
N VAL A 100 5.76 6.64 -6.85
CA VAL A 100 5.34 5.66 -5.85
C VAL A 100 6.31 4.49 -5.96
N GLU A 101 7.05 4.26 -4.89
CA GLU A 101 8.05 3.20 -4.78
C GLU A 101 7.56 2.19 -3.75
N GLU A 102 7.30 0.95 -4.19
CA GLU A 102 7.06 -0.18 -3.30
C GLU A 102 8.39 -0.66 -2.70
N HIS A 103 8.37 -1.16 -1.47
CA HIS A 103 9.54 -1.80 -0.87
C HIS A 103 9.84 -3.14 -1.56
N ASP A 104 11.09 -3.63 -1.43
CA ASP A 104 11.49 -4.93 -1.99
C ASP A 104 10.65 -6.09 -1.41
N ASP A 105 10.27 -5.97 -0.14
CA ASP A 105 9.16 -6.72 0.41
C ASP A 105 7.89 -5.87 0.31
N ILE A 106 6.99 -6.26 -0.58
CA ILE A 106 5.78 -5.51 -0.89
C ILE A 106 4.81 -5.52 0.29
N LYS A 107 4.91 -6.55 1.16
CA LYS A 107 4.17 -6.61 2.42
C LYS A 107 4.66 -5.55 3.40
N SER A 108 5.91 -5.10 3.28
CA SER A 108 6.51 -4.10 4.16
C SER A 108 6.07 -2.67 3.83
N GLY A 109 5.34 -2.41 2.74
CA GLY A 109 4.70 -1.12 2.45
C GLY A 109 5.25 -0.36 1.22
N TYR A 110 5.06 0.95 1.20
CA TYR A 110 5.42 1.81 0.07
C TYR A 110 5.70 3.26 0.49
N ARG A 111 6.39 4.00 -0.38
CA ARG A 111 6.57 5.46 -0.21
C ARG A 111 6.14 6.24 -1.43
N ILE A 112 5.55 7.40 -1.16
CA ILE A 112 5.17 8.40 -2.15
C ILE A 112 6.16 9.55 -2.06
N LYS A 113 6.76 9.92 -3.19
CA LYS A 113 7.78 10.97 -3.29
C LYS A 113 7.26 12.07 -4.22
N PHE A 114 7.25 13.29 -3.71
CA PHE A 114 6.93 14.50 -4.45
C PHE A 114 8.23 15.28 -4.64
N THR A 115 8.68 15.42 -5.88
CA THR A 115 9.89 16.18 -6.21
C THR A 115 9.52 17.54 -6.76
N PHE A 116 10.06 18.60 -6.15
CA PHE A 116 9.80 19.98 -6.51
C PHE A 116 11.03 20.61 -7.15
N ASP A 117 10.81 21.52 -8.09
CA ASP A 117 11.85 22.49 -8.45
C ASP A 117 12.03 23.52 -7.32
N THR A 118 13.11 24.29 -7.37
CA THR A 118 13.35 25.37 -6.41
C THR A 118 12.17 26.33 -6.36
N ASN A 119 11.61 26.54 -5.18
CA ASN A 119 10.39 27.31 -4.97
C ASN A 119 10.53 28.26 -3.76
N PRO A 120 9.67 29.29 -3.62
CA PRO A 120 9.78 30.25 -2.54
C PRO A 120 9.24 29.76 -1.18
N TYR A 121 8.60 28.59 -1.12
CA TYR A 121 7.85 28.15 0.07
C TYR A 121 8.70 27.31 1.04
N PHE A 122 9.48 26.37 0.53
CA PHE A 122 10.31 25.49 1.35
C PHE A 122 11.64 25.14 0.68
N GLU A 123 12.58 24.62 1.47
CA GLU A 123 13.90 24.19 1.01
C GLU A 123 13.98 22.74 0.55
N ASN A 124 12.93 21.94 0.79
CA ASN A 124 12.91 20.53 0.42
C ASN A 124 12.80 20.37 -1.11
N ASP A 125 13.79 19.70 -1.72
CA ASP A 125 13.66 19.26 -3.12
C ASP A 125 12.71 18.07 -3.25
N VAL A 126 12.63 17.22 -2.21
CA VAL A 126 11.78 16.04 -2.17
C VAL A 126 11.02 15.96 -0.84
N ILE A 127 9.72 15.75 -0.93
CA ILE A 127 8.85 15.43 0.19
C ILE A 127 8.44 13.97 0.06
N VAL A 128 8.70 13.18 1.09
CA VAL A 128 8.40 11.75 1.13
C VAL A 128 7.38 11.46 2.22
N LYS A 129 6.37 10.66 1.90
CA LYS A 129 5.49 9.99 2.86
C LYS A 129 5.63 8.48 2.68
N GLU A 130 6.05 7.79 3.72
CA GLU A 130 6.39 6.37 3.73
C GLU A 130 5.47 5.63 4.69
N PHE A 131 4.85 4.57 4.21
CA PHE A 131 3.99 3.67 4.96
C PHE A 131 4.69 2.33 5.07
N SER A 132 4.83 1.83 6.29
CA SER A 132 5.45 0.53 6.53
C SER A 132 4.58 -0.36 7.39
N VAL A 133 4.55 -1.65 7.09
CA VAL A 133 3.88 -2.67 7.90
C VAL A 133 4.94 -3.55 8.55
N THR A 134 4.85 -3.73 9.86
CA THR A 134 5.78 -4.56 10.62
C THR A 134 5.34 -6.03 10.59
N GLU A 135 6.24 -6.94 10.99
CA GLU A 135 5.93 -8.36 11.19
C GLU A 135 4.80 -8.57 12.22
N SER A 136 4.64 -7.67 13.19
CA SER A 136 3.52 -7.66 14.14
C SER A 136 2.20 -7.16 13.53
N SER A 137 2.14 -6.94 12.21
CA SER A 137 0.99 -6.36 11.49
C SER A 137 0.61 -4.95 11.93
N GLU A 138 1.53 -4.24 12.62
CA GLU A 138 1.35 -2.83 12.94
C GLU A 138 1.73 -1.97 11.75
N THR A 139 0.92 -0.95 11.45
CA THR A 139 1.21 0.01 10.37
C THR A 139 1.82 1.28 10.95
N THR A 140 2.94 1.70 10.39
CA THR A 140 3.62 2.96 10.74
C THR A 140 3.64 3.90 9.54
N CYS A 141 3.65 5.21 9.80
CA CYS A 141 3.72 6.25 8.78
C CYS A 141 4.79 7.26 9.16
N LYS A 142 5.74 7.50 8.24
CA LYS A 142 6.77 8.53 8.38
C LYS A 142 6.58 9.57 7.28
N SER A 143 6.79 10.84 7.62
CA SER A 143 6.70 11.94 6.67
C SER A 143 7.92 12.83 6.79
N THR A 144 8.36 13.38 5.66
CA THR A 144 9.40 14.40 5.63
C THR A 144 8.93 15.64 6.38
N THR A 145 9.73 16.14 7.31
CA THR A 145 9.51 17.44 7.93
C THR A 145 9.80 18.55 6.93
N LEU A 146 8.84 19.45 6.74
CA LEU A 146 8.98 20.59 5.84
C LEU A 146 9.85 21.66 6.48
N ARG A 147 10.85 22.12 5.72
CA ARG A 147 11.68 23.28 6.05
C ARG A 147 11.13 24.49 5.31
N TRP A 148 10.11 25.09 5.91
CA TRP A 148 9.49 26.30 5.40
C TRP A 148 10.51 27.44 5.37
N LYS A 149 10.50 28.21 4.29
CA LYS A 149 11.26 29.46 4.21
C LYS A 149 10.50 30.50 5.01
N ASN A 150 11.23 31.30 5.78
CA ASN A 150 10.65 32.48 6.41
C ASN A 150 10.31 33.47 5.29
N VAL A 151 9.02 33.68 5.05
CA VAL A 151 8.52 34.73 4.15
C VAL A 151 8.39 36.03 4.93
#